data_AF-A0A497NWK4-F1
#
_entry.id   AF-A0A497NWK4-F1
#
_cell.length_a   1.000
_cell.length_b   1.000
_cell.length_c   1.000
_cell.angle_alpha   90.00
_cell.angle_beta   90.00
_cell.angle_gamma   90.00
#
_symmetry.space_group_name_H-M   'P 1'
#
loop_
_entity.id
_entity.type
_entity.pdbx_description
1 polymer ?
#
loop_
_entity_poly.entity_id
_entity_poly.type
_entity_poly.pdbx_seq_one_letter_code
_entity_poly.pdbx_strand_id
1 'polypeptide(L)'
;MILKKVAIFTVIFSFALANIPKTVAQFTLDVTLETDKTLYMQMELVNITGNVSFQNELVEDGLIGIQIENPLNQTIMLRTLPLATETSGGFTIEISSIIFCDQYGRPIPPTTQKDKYVWISMTVENKGVTTRTVHASITIVDSNLMPLDIGRASFTIPPGKTAQFVPRMYIPNWATLGTAFAYANAYSKYPKDGGYPLCPEKSLQFDIIESTANPPPAEPTQNGTYELNFRLPSHMPSGIYQVTSAAWYIGYTGFSSKTFETIKLGDINEDGVVDIYDVTAVCIAYGSKEGDSNWYSKADLVKDGVIDVYDLTAVCLLYEG
;
A
#
# COMPACT_ATOMS: atom_id res chain seq x y z
N MET A 1 -20.51 32.53 91.69
CA MET A 1 -21.34 32.33 90.49
C MET A 1 -20.46 31.70 89.43
N ILE A 2 -20.81 30.50 88.96
CA ILE A 2 -19.94 29.54 88.26
C ILE A 2 -19.60 30.04 86.84
N LEU A 3 -18.31 30.14 86.51
CA LEU A 3 -17.81 30.41 85.15
C LEU A 3 -17.97 29.13 84.30
N LYS A 4 -18.91 29.13 83.35
CA LYS A 4 -19.04 28.05 82.35
C LYS A 4 -17.96 28.23 81.28
N LYS A 5 -17.07 27.25 81.13
CA LYS A 5 -16.13 27.15 80.00
C LYS A 5 -16.91 26.85 78.73
N VAL A 6 -16.84 27.73 77.74
CA VAL A 6 -17.37 27.49 76.39
C VAL A 6 -16.26 26.82 75.58
N ALA A 7 -16.49 25.59 75.13
CA ALA A 7 -15.61 24.91 74.20
C ALA A 7 -15.99 25.33 72.77
N ILE A 8 -15.04 25.93 72.04
CA ILE A 8 -15.19 26.29 70.62
C ILE A 8 -14.77 25.07 69.81
N PHE A 9 -15.71 24.46 69.08
CA PHE A 9 -15.42 23.41 68.11
C PHE A 9 -15.15 24.05 66.74
N THR A 10 -13.89 24.03 66.30
CA THR A 10 -13.50 24.46 64.96
C THR A 10 -13.76 23.31 63.99
N VAL A 11 -14.75 23.45 63.10
CA VAL A 11 -15.00 22.50 62.01
C VAL A 11 -14.08 22.86 60.84
N ILE A 12 -13.08 22.02 60.58
CA ILE A 12 -12.21 22.14 59.40
C ILE A 12 -12.92 21.45 58.23
N PHE A 13 -13.38 22.23 57.25
CA PHE A 13 -13.98 21.71 56.02
C PHE A 13 -12.85 21.37 55.04
N SER A 14 -12.38 20.12 55.06
CA SER A 14 -11.43 19.62 54.05
C SER A 14 -12.15 19.51 52.70
N PHE A 15 -11.92 20.46 51.81
CA PHE A 15 -12.26 20.30 50.39
C PHE A 15 -11.40 19.18 49.80
N ALA A 16 -11.99 18.01 49.63
CA ALA A 16 -11.41 16.98 48.78
C ALA A 16 -11.45 17.53 47.34
N LEU A 17 -10.29 17.88 46.80
CA LEU A 17 -10.10 18.06 45.35
C LEU A 17 -10.44 16.73 44.69
N ALA A 18 -11.66 16.62 44.17
CA ALA A 18 -12.00 15.52 43.27
C ALA A 18 -11.06 15.65 42.07
N ASN A 19 -10.14 14.69 41.91
CA ASN A 19 -9.45 14.47 40.65
C ASN A 19 -10.51 14.04 39.65
N ILE A 20 -11.13 14.99 38.97
CA ILE A 20 -11.92 14.72 37.78
C ILE A 20 -10.90 14.22 36.75
N PRO A 21 -10.93 12.94 36.33
CA PRO A 21 -10.10 12.53 35.22
C PRO A 21 -10.47 13.42 34.03
N LYS A 22 -9.52 14.23 33.55
CA LYS A 22 -9.67 14.90 32.26
C LYS A 22 -9.67 13.80 31.21
N THR A 23 -10.84 13.28 30.87
CA THR A 23 -11.06 12.59 29.61
C THR A 23 -10.95 13.64 28.52
N VAL A 24 -9.71 13.88 28.06
CA VAL A 24 -9.53 14.49 26.75
C VAL A 24 -9.97 13.41 25.77
N ALA A 25 -11.15 13.58 25.18
CA ALA A 25 -11.50 12.81 23.99
C ALA A 25 -10.38 13.07 22.99
N GLN A 26 -9.58 12.04 22.71
CA GLN A 26 -8.54 12.12 21.70
C GLN A 26 -9.28 12.14 20.37
N PHE A 27 -9.46 13.33 19.79
CA PHE A 27 -10.05 13.50 18.47
C PHE A 27 -9.05 12.94 17.43
N THR A 28 -9.10 11.65 17.17
CA THR A 28 -8.30 10.94 16.16
C THR A 28 -9.21 10.26 15.15
N LEU A 29 -8.74 10.09 13.92
CA LEU A 29 -9.42 9.25 12.94
C LEU A 29 -9.25 7.79 13.34
N ASP A 30 -10.32 7.02 13.21
CA ASP A 30 -10.28 5.57 13.29
C ASP A 30 -10.11 5.01 11.86
N VAL A 31 -9.12 4.14 11.68
CA VAL A 31 -8.75 3.58 10.38
C VAL A 31 -8.68 2.06 10.53
N THR A 32 -9.52 1.36 9.78
CA THR A 32 -9.46 -0.09 9.67
C THR A 32 -8.65 -0.48 8.44
N LEU A 33 -8.03 -1.65 8.48
CA LEU A 33 -7.34 -2.23 7.32
C LEU A 33 -7.44 -3.74 7.38
N GLU A 34 -7.99 -4.31 6.33
CA GLU A 34 -8.21 -5.75 6.18
C GLU A 34 -7.67 -6.24 4.85
N THR A 35 -7.45 -7.54 4.80
CA THR A 35 -7.07 -8.29 3.61
C THR A 35 -8.05 -9.45 3.50
N ASP A 36 -8.43 -9.86 2.30
CA ASP A 36 -9.46 -10.91 2.11
C ASP A 36 -8.96 -12.30 2.56
N LYS A 37 -7.65 -12.51 2.55
CA LYS A 37 -6.97 -13.70 3.06
C LYS A 37 -5.84 -13.33 4.02
N THR A 38 -5.45 -14.30 4.83
CA THR A 38 -4.26 -14.24 5.70
C THR A 38 -3.03 -14.86 5.05
N LEU A 39 -3.21 -15.66 3.98
CA LEU A 39 -2.16 -16.34 3.21
C LEU A 39 -2.41 -16.14 1.72
N TYR A 40 -1.37 -15.77 0.98
CA TYR A 40 -1.40 -15.63 -0.48
C TYR A 40 -0.21 -16.38 -1.10
N MET A 41 -0.44 -16.98 -2.27
CA MET A 41 0.67 -17.43 -3.11
C MET A 41 1.23 -16.27 -3.92
N GLN A 42 2.49 -16.35 -4.36
CA GLN A 42 3.00 -15.39 -5.34
C GLN A 42 2.10 -15.34 -6.59
N MET A 43 2.05 -14.18 -7.25
CA MET A 43 1.18 -13.87 -8.40
C MET A 43 -0.32 -13.83 -8.11
N GLU A 44 -0.74 -14.21 -6.90
CA GLU A 44 -2.10 -14.05 -6.44
C GLU A 44 -2.45 -12.57 -6.26
N LEU A 45 -3.71 -12.24 -6.51
CA LEU A 45 -4.24 -10.90 -6.27
C LEU A 45 -4.48 -10.72 -4.77
N VAL A 46 -3.84 -9.70 -4.19
CA VAL A 46 -4.06 -9.29 -2.80
C VAL A 46 -5.09 -8.17 -2.81
N ASN A 47 -6.21 -8.36 -2.11
CA ASN A 47 -7.23 -7.33 -1.94
C ASN A 47 -7.09 -6.66 -0.58
N ILE A 48 -6.86 -5.35 -0.57
CA ILE A 48 -6.79 -4.53 0.65
C ILE A 48 -8.02 -3.64 0.74
N THR A 49 -8.73 -3.73 1.86
CA THR A 49 -9.94 -2.95 2.15
C THR A 49 -9.84 -2.27 3.52
N GLY A 50 -10.67 -1.25 3.75
CA GLY A 50 -10.78 -0.60 5.05
C GLY A 50 -11.70 0.61 4.98
N ASN A 51 -11.90 1.23 6.14
CA ASN A 51 -12.69 2.45 6.29
C ASN A 51 -11.96 3.46 7.16
N VAL A 52 -12.25 4.74 6.93
CA VAL A 52 -11.78 5.85 7.76
C VAL A 52 -13.00 6.52 8.37
N SER A 53 -13.04 6.65 9.69
CA SER A 53 -14.13 7.32 10.39
C SER A 53 -13.62 8.38 11.37
N PHE A 54 -14.44 9.41 11.59
CA PHE A 54 -14.25 10.46 12.57
C PHE A 54 -15.49 10.52 13.46
N GLN A 55 -15.32 10.35 14.77
CA GLN A 55 -16.45 10.34 15.72
C GLN A 55 -17.54 9.32 15.35
N ASN A 56 -17.12 8.14 14.86
CA ASN A 56 -17.96 7.03 14.38
C ASN A 56 -18.74 7.28 13.07
N GLU A 57 -18.50 8.40 12.39
CA GLU A 57 -19.04 8.68 11.05
C GLU A 57 -17.97 8.49 9.98
N LEU A 58 -18.34 7.99 8.80
CA LEU A 58 -17.38 7.80 7.70
C LEU A 58 -16.85 9.16 7.20
N VAL A 59 -15.56 9.17 6.86
CA VAL A 59 -14.93 10.34 6.22
C VAL A 59 -15.27 10.35 4.74
N GLU A 60 -15.99 11.37 4.30
CA GLU A 60 -16.45 11.54 2.91
C GLU A 60 -15.69 12.63 2.13
N ASP A 61 -14.53 13.07 2.62
CA ASP A 61 -13.68 14.05 1.93
C ASP A 61 -12.24 14.03 2.46
N GLY A 62 -11.44 13.02 2.10
CA GLY A 62 -10.07 12.89 2.60
C GLY A 62 -9.19 11.99 1.72
N LEU A 63 -7.96 11.75 2.18
CA LEU A 63 -7.00 10.91 1.47
C LEU A 63 -6.45 9.83 2.40
N ILE A 64 -6.20 8.64 1.83
CA ILE A 64 -5.55 7.52 2.51
C ILE A 64 -4.26 7.15 1.76
N GLY A 65 -3.14 7.21 2.47
CA GLY A 65 -1.84 6.76 1.97
C GLY A 65 -1.62 5.31 2.34
N ILE A 66 -1.28 4.46 1.38
CA ILE A 66 -1.05 3.02 1.59
C ILE A 66 0.39 2.70 1.21
N GLN A 67 1.12 2.05 2.13
CA GLN A 67 2.48 1.58 1.92
C GLN A 67 2.56 0.07 2.12
N ILE A 68 3.14 -0.63 1.15
CA ILE A 68 3.34 -2.07 1.18
C ILE A 68 4.84 -2.35 1.24
N GLU A 69 5.28 -3.12 2.25
CA GLU A 69 6.67 -3.54 2.41
C GLU A 69 6.81 -5.07 2.31
N ASN A 70 7.91 -5.50 1.72
CA ASN A 70 8.30 -6.91 1.65
C ASN A 70 9.03 -7.37 2.93
N PRO A 71 9.32 -8.67 3.10
CA PRO A 71 9.96 -9.23 4.30
C PRO A 71 11.38 -8.70 4.54
N LEU A 72 12.00 -8.08 3.53
CA LEU A 72 13.30 -7.41 3.64
C LEU A 72 13.16 -5.94 4.06
N ASN A 73 11.98 -5.50 4.48
CA ASN A 73 11.63 -4.12 4.83
C ASN A 73 11.83 -3.14 3.66
N GLN A 74 11.68 -3.62 2.43
CA GLN A 74 11.71 -2.79 1.23
C GLN A 74 10.29 -2.45 0.84
N THR A 75 10.02 -1.16 0.70
CA THR A 75 8.76 -0.69 0.14
C THR A 75 8.66 -1.08 -1.33
N ILE A 76 7.56 -1.72 -1.71
CA ILE A 76 7.29 -2.12 -3.10
C ILE A 76 6.19 -1.31 -3.77
N MET A 77 5.30 -0.70 -2.98
CA MET A 77 4.22 0.12 -3.50
C MET A 77 3.85 1.21 -2.50
N LEU A 78 3.62 2.41 -3.05
CA LEU A 78 3.01 3.55 -2.37
C LEU A 78 1.87 4.06 -3.24
N ARG A 79 0.69 4.21 -2.65
CA ARG A 79 -0.51 4.77 -3.30
C ARG A 79 -1.17 5.79 -2.40
N THR A 80 -1.92 6.71 -2.99
CA THR A 80 -2.81 7.63 -2.29
C THR A 80 -4.18 7.53 -2.93
N LEU A 81 -5.16 7.03 -2.17
CA LEU A 81 -6.52 6.90 -2.67
C LEU A 81 -7.40 8.00 -2.06
N PRO A 82 -8.34 8.55 -2.84
CA PRO A 82 -9.36 9.44 -2.30
C PRO A 82 -10.37 8.63 -1.48
N LEU A 83 -10.82 9.20 -0.36
CA LEU A 83 -11.91 8.64 0.45
C LEU A 83 -13.28 9.04 -0.10
N ALA A 84 -13.35 9.76 -1.21
CA ALA A 84 -14.59 10.22 -1.82
C ALA A 84 -14.47 10.28 -3.35
N THR A 85 -15.61 10.31 -4.04
CA THR A 85 -15.67 10.44 -5.51
C THR A 85 -15.12 11.79 -5.97
N GLU A 86 -15.34 12.84 -5.19
CA GLU A 86 -14.79 14.18 -5.38
C GLU A 86 -13.95 14.55 -4.15
N THR A 87 -12.68 14.87 -4.36
CA THR A 87 -11.83 15.38 -3.27
C THR A 87 -11.92 16.90 -3.26
N SER A 88 -12.18 17.50 -2.08
CA SER A 88 -12.11 18.95 -1.97
C SER A 88 -10.69 19.42 -2.30
N GLY A 89 -10.60 20.42 -3.17
CA GLY A 89 -9.33 21.03 -3.56
C GLY A 89 -8.71 21.87 -2.44
N GLY A 90 -7.63 22.60 -2.75
CA GLY A 90 -6.99 23.51 -1.80
C GLY A 90 -5.79 22.92 -1.05
N PHE A 91 -5.22 21.83 -1.57
CA PHE A 91 -3.97 21.27 -1.07
C PHE A 91 -2.83 22.28 -1.17
N THR A 92 -2.13 22.48 -0.04
CA THR A 92 -0.99 23.42 0.02
C THR A 92 0.22 22.90 -0.74
N ILE A 93 0.37 21.58 -0.80
CA ILE A 93 1.31 20.90 -1.68
C ILE A 93 0.50 20.23 -2.77
N GLU A 94 0.96 20.23 -4.01
CA GLU A 94 0.25 19.57 -5.11
C GLU A 94 1.24 18.98 -6.11
N ILE A 95 0.93 17.80 -6.66
CA ILE A 95 1.66 17.27 -7.82
C ILE A 95 1.11 17.96 -9.05
N SER A 96 1.84 18.94 -9.58
CA SER A 96 1.39 19.73 -10.73
C SER A 96 1.50 18.94 -12.04
N SER A 97 2.51 18.07 -12.19
CA SER A 97 2.70 17.26 -13.40
C SER A 97 3.33 15.90 -13.12
N ILE A 98 2.98 14.91 -13.95
CA ILE A 98 3.72 13.65 -14.14
C ILE A 98 3.93 13.42 -15.64
N ILE A 99 5.15 13.13 -16.08
CA ILE A 99 5.48 12.94 -17.50
C ILE A 99 6.43 11.76 -17.70
N PHE A 100 6.22 11.02 -18.79
CA PHE A 100 7.20 10.05 -19.29
C PHE A 100 8.31 10.80 -20.02
N CYS A 101 9.57 10.56 -19.67
CA CYS A 101 10.67 11.43 -20.09
C CYS A 101 11.99 10.68 -20.29
N ASP A 102 12.97 11.39 -20.84
CA ASP A 102 14.36 10.95 -20.83
C ASP A 102 15.06 11.28 -19.50
N GLN A 103 16.33 10.89 -19.38
CA GLN A 103 17.15 11.14 -18.18
C GLN A 103 17.36 12.62 -17.81
N TYR A 104 16.99 13.56 -18.69
CA TYR A 104 17.07 15.00 -18.46
C TYR A 104 15.70 15.61 -18.13
N GLY A 105 14.66 14.80 -17.96
CA GLY A 105 13.30 15.25 -17.67
C GLY A 105 12.56 15.81 -18.89
N ARG A 106 13.05 15.56 -20.12
CA ARG A 106 12.38 16.01 -21.35
C ARG A 106 11.33 14.99 -21.78
N PRO A 107 10.08 15.39 -22.09
CA PRO A 107 9.04 14.45 -22.49
C PRO A 107 9.43 13.61 -23.71
N ILE A 108 9.16 12.30 -23.66
CA ILE A 108 9.30 11.36 -24.77
C ILE A 108 8.02 10.51 -24.87
N PRO A 109 7.79 9.76 -25.98
CA PRO A 109 6.65 8.88 -26.08
C PRO A 109 6.55 7.90 -24.89
N PRO A 110 5.36 7.71 -24.31
CA PRO A 110 5.15 6.89 -23.12
C PRO A 110 5.09 5.40 -23.48
N THR A 111 6.19 4.87 -24.00
CA THR A 111 6.32 3.47 -24.41
C THR A 111 7.68 2.94 -24.02
N THR A 112 7.74 1.70 -23.55
CA THR A 112 8.98 1.04 -23.18
C THR A 112 8.94 -0.46 -23.47
N GLN A 113 10.09 -1.11 -23.32
CA GLN A 113 10.25 -2.56 -23.41
C GLN A 113 10.70 -3.10 -22.05
N LYS A 114 10.53 -4.41 -21.91
CA LYS A 114 11.16 -5.24 -20.88
C LYS A 114 12.69 -5.06 -20.84
N ASP A 115 13.29 -5.24 -19.66
CA ASP A 115 14.71 -5.06 -19.37
C ASP A 115 15.29 -3.70 -19.76
N LYS A 116 14.48 -2.65 -19.59
CA LYS A 116 14.88 -1.26 -19.81
C LYS A 116 14.72 -0.43 -18.55
N TYR A 117 15.52 0.62 -18.48
CA TYR A 117 15.28 1.70 -17.55
C TYR A 117 14.45 2.79 -18.20
N VAL A 118 13.50 3.33 -17.45
CA VAL A 118 12.66 4.46 -17.82
C VAL A 118 12.87 5.60 -16.82
N TRP A 119 12.47 6.81 -17.23
CA TRP A 119 12.47 7.98 -16.38
C TRP A 119 11.08 8.60 -16.39
N ILE A 120 10.57 8.88 -15.21
CA ILE A 120 9.27 9.52 -15.02
C ILE A 120 9.51 10.75 -14.17
N SER A 121 9.19 11.92 -14.70
CA SER A 121 9.36 13.17 -13.96
C SER A 121 8.06 13.54 -13.29
N MET A 122 8.11 13.73 -11.98
CA MET A 122 7.04 14.40 -11.24
C MET A 122 7.48 15.80 -10.82
N THR A 123 6.58 16.77 -10.95
CA THR A 123 6.75 18.12 -10.43
C THR A 123 5.80 18.31 -9.26
N VAL A 124 6.35 18.72 -8.11
CA VAL A 124 5.58 19.06 -6.91
C VAL A 124 5.67 20.56 -6.69
N GLU A 125 4.54 21.20 -6.42
CA GLU A 125 4.40 22.62 -6.12
C GLU A 125 4.06 22.83 -4.65
N ASN A 126 4.65 23.85 -4.03
CA ASN A 126 4.23 24.35 -2.72
C ASN A 126 3.49 25.68 -2.91
N LYS A 127 2.16 25.63 -2.84
CA LYS A 127 1.24 26.78 -2.93
C LYS A 127 1.09 27.52 -1.60
N GLY A 128 1.75 27.04 -0.54
CA GLY A 128 1.72 27.63 0.79
C GLY A 128 2.62 28.84 0.98
N VAL A 129 2.54 29.39 2.18
CA VAL A 129 3.35 30.54 2.63
C VAL A 129 4.58 30.13 3.45
N THR A 130 4.74 28.84 3.77
CA THR A 130 5.90 28.30 4.49
C THR A 130 6.61 27.22 3.69
N THR A 131 7.93 27.11 3.88
CA THR A 131 8.73 26.02 3.32
C THR A 131 8.25 24.68 3.86
N ARG A 132 8.15 23.66 2.99
CA ARG A 132 7.70 22.32 3.35
C ARG A 132 8.66 21.26 2.85
N THR A 133 8.92 20.25 3.68
CA THR A 133 9.58 19.01 3.26
C THR A 133 8.51 18.07 2.72
N VAL A 134 8.75 17.49 1.55
CA VAL A 134 7.88 16.52 0.90
C VAL A 134 8.64 15.21 0.74
N HIS A 135 7.99 14.11 1.09
CA HIS A 135 8.43 12.74 0.79
C HIS A 135 7.67 12.27 -0.45
N ALA A 136 8.34 12.26 -1.59
CA ALA A 136 7.75 11.94 -2.87
C ALA A 136 8.02 10.48 -3.26
N SER A 137 7.07 9.86 -3.98
CA SER A 137 7.28 8.55 -4.58
C SER A 137 6.61 8.45 -5.95
N ILE A 138 7.16 7.56 -6.78
CA ILE A 138 6.53 7.09 -8.02
C ILE A 138 6.57 5.57 -7.99
N THR A 139 5.42 4.90 -8.06
CA THR A 139 5.33 3.43 -8.20
C THR A 139 4.87 3.09 -9.61
N ILE A 140 5.58 2.19 -10.28
CA ILE A 140 5.15 1.61 -11.56
C ILE A 140 4.40 0.30 -11.29
N VAL A 141 3.26 0.13 -11.94
CA VAL A 141 2.44 -1.07 -11.91
C VAL A 141 2.10 -1.48 -13.34
N ASP A 142 2.25 -2.75 -13.68
CA ASP A 142 1.92 -3.26 -15.03
C ASP A 142 0.41 -3.51 -15.23
N SER A 143 0.06 -3.99 -16.42
CA SER A 143 -1.32 -4.31 -16.83
C SER A 143 -1.99 -5.42 -16.02
N ASN A 144 -1.21 -6.22 -15.29
CA ASN A 144 -1.68 -7.28 -14.42
C ASN A 144 -1.65 -6.88 -12.94
N LEU A 145 -1.50 -5.57 -12.66
CA LEU A 145 -1.45 -5.01 -11.32
C LEU A 145 -0.19 -5.42 -10.51
N MET A 146 0.90 -5.78 -11.18
CA MET A 146 2.17 -6.10 -10.52
C MET A 146 3.02 -4.83 -10.33
N PRO A 147 3.38 -4.45 -9.08
CA PRO A 147 4.37 -3.39 -8.88
C PRO A 147 5.73 -3.82 -9.44
N LEU A 148 6.30 -2.98 -10.31
CA LEU A 148 7.56 -3.26 -11.01
C LEU A 148 8.76 -2.61 -10.33
N ASP A 149 8.63 -1.33 -9.98
CA ASP A 149 9.68 -0.56 -9.33
C ASP A 149 9.09 0.67 -8.62
N ILE A 150 9.83 1.23 -7.67
CA ILE A 150 9.45 2.40 -6.91
C ILE A 150 10.62 3.38 -6.72
N GLY A 151 10.44 4.59 -7.24
CA GLY A 151 11.31 5.72 -6.96
C GLY A 151 10.84 6.44 -5.69
N ARG A 152 11.77 6.79 -4.79
CA ARG A 152 11.49 7.57 -3.58
C ARG A 152 12.54 8.66 -3.37
N ALA A 153 12.11 9.84 -2.93
CA ALA A 153 13.01 10.94 -2.57
C ALA A 153 12.36 11.86 -1.53
N SER A 154 13.19 12.66 -0.87
CA SER A 154 12.70 13.71 0.03
C SER A 154 13.41 15.01 -0.28
N PHE A 155 12.64 16.08 -0.39
CA PHE A 155 13.17 17.40 -0.75
C PHE A 155 12.33 18.50 -0.12
N THR A 156 12.95 19.67 0.01
CA THR A 156 12.34 20.84 0.62
C THR A 156 11.94 21.83 -0.47
N ILE A 157 10.69 22.30 -0.42
CA ILE A 157 10.12 23.22 -1.40
C ILE A 157 9.79 24.55 -0.71
N PRO A 158 10.46 25.66 -1.06
CA PRO A 158 10.10 26.99 -0.56
C PRO A 158 8.68 27.42 -0.98
N PRO A 159 8.09 28.43 -0.32
CA PRO A 159 6.79 28.99 -0.68
C PRO A 159 6.72 29.43 -2.15
N GLY A 160 5.65 29.05 -2.85
CA GLY A 160 5.41 29.40 -4.26
C GLY A 160 6.44 28.83 -5.24
N LYS A 161 7.19 27.80 -4.85
CA LYS A 161 8.18 27.11 -5.71
C LYS A 161 7.75 25.70 -6.04
N THR A 162 8.43 25.15 -7.04
CA THR A 162 8.29 23.76 -7.45
C THR A 162 9.60 23.01 -7.27
N ALA A 163 9.52 21.70 -7.10
CA ALA A 163 10.65 20.78 -7.15
C ALA A 163 10.33 19.63 -8.11
N GLN A 164 11.36 19.11 -8.78
CA GLN A 164 11.24 17.96 -9.68
C GLN A 164 11.93 16.74 -9.08
N PHE A 165 11.32 15.58 -9.29
CA PHE A 165 11.87 14.28 -8.96
C PHE A 165 11.78 13.38 -10.20
N VAL A 166 12.93 12.91 -10.67
CA VAL A 166 13.06 12.13 -11.91
C VAL A 166 13.83 10.84 -11.62
N PRO A 167 13.21 9.85 -10.95
CA PRO A 167 13.86 8.57 -10.69
C PRO A 167 14.13 7.83 -12.00
N ARG A 168 15.26 7.12 -12.02
CA ARG A 168 15.52 6.04 -12.98
C ARG A 168 14.85 4.78 -12.43
N MET A 169 13.90 4.23 -13.17
CA MET A 169 13.10 3.07 -12.75
C MET A 169 13.28 1.91 -13.72
N TYR A 170 13.32 0.68 -13.24
CA TYR A 170 13.54 -0.52 -14.06
C TYR A 170 12.22 -1.18 -14.46
N ILE A 171 12.13 -1.63 -15.70
CA ILE A 171 11.05 -2.47 -16.22
C ILE A 171 11.61 -3.90 -16.35
N PRO A 172 11.24 -4.82 -15.46
CA PRO A 172 11.79 -6.17 -15.46
C PRO A 172 11.36 -7.02 -16.67
N ASN A 173 12.12 -8.06 -17.02
CA ASN A 173 11.77 -9.01 -18.08
C ASN A 173 10.42 -9.71 -17.89
N TRP A 174 10.02 -9.93 -16.63
CA TRP A 174 8.79 -10.59 -16.25
C TRP A 174 7.57 -9.64 -16.27
N ALA A 175 7.76 -8.34 -16.52
CA ALA A 175 6.65 -7.38 -16.56
C ALA A 175 5.60 -7.79 -17.59
N THR A 176 4.32 -7.66 -17.25
CA THR A 176 3.23 -7.96 -18.19
C THR A 176 3.19 -6.91 -19.29
N LEU A 177 2.98 -7.35 -20.53
CA LEU A 177 2.81 -6.45 -21.67
C LEU A 177 1.44 -5.75 -21.61
N GLY A 178 1.37 -4.60 -22.27
CA GLY A 178 0.18 -3.76 -22.34
C GLY A 178 0.32 -2.47 -21.53
N THR A 179 -0.83 -1.88 -21.19
CA THR A 179 -0.88 -0.61 -20.46
C THR A 179 -0.43 -0.80 -19.01
N ALA A 180 0.55 0.00 -18.62
CA ALA A 180 1.06 0.16 -17.28
C ALA A 180 0.74 1.58 -16.76
N PHE A 181 0.81 1.73 -15.44
CA PHE A 181 0.57 2.99 -14.76
C PHE A 181 1.74 3.36 -13.86
N ALA A 182 2.08 4.64 -13.83
CA ALA A 182 2.93 5.22 -12.80
C ALA A 182 2.11 6.12 -11.90
N TYR A 183 2.12 5.83 -10.59
CA TYR A 183 1.38 6.58 -9.58
C TYR A 183 2.34 7.43 -8.76
N ALA A 184 2.25 8.76 -8.93
CA ALA A 184 3.05 9.73 -8.20
C ALA A 184 2.32 10.20 -6.94
N ASN A 185 3.04 10.23 -5.82
CA ASN A 185 2.52 10.55 -4.50
C ASN A 185 3.41 11.57 -3.79
N ALA A 186 2.81 12.36 -2.90
CA ALA A 186 3.51 13.34 -2.06
C ALA A 186 3.00 13.24 -0.62
N TYR A 187 3.89 12.99 0.33
CA TYR A 187 3.56 12.78 1.73
C TYR A 187 4.33 13.68 2.69
N SER A 188 3.78 13.88 3.89
CA SER A 188 4.45 14.60 4.98
C SER A 188 5.66 13.82 5.55
N LYS A 189 5.54 12.50 5.59
CA LYS A 189 6.55 11.43 5.75
C LYS A 189 6.00 10.20 5.02
N TYR A 190 6.76 9.13 4.82
CA TYR A 190 6.13 7.90 4.31
C TYR A 190 5.10 7.35 5.31
N PRO A 191 4.01 6.70 4.84
CA PRO A 191 2.97 6.16 5.74
C PRO A 191 3.50 5.31 6.89
N LYS A 192 4.52 4.47 6.66
CA LYS A 192 5.15 3.66 7.72
C LYS A 192 5.77 4.48 8.86
N ASP A 193 6.18 5.71 8.56
CA ASP A 193 6.82 6.63 9.51
C ASP A 193 5.78 7.58 10.15
N GLY A 194 4.49 7.23 10.06
CA GLY A 194 3.38 8.03 10.56
C GLY A 194 3.09 9.28 9.70
N GLY A 195 3.49 9.28 8.43
CA GLY A 195 3.16 10.34 7.50
C GLY A 195 1.80 10.15 6.83
N TYR A 196 1.31 11.20 6.17
CA TYR A 196 0.01 11.22 5.51
C TYR A 196 0.10 11.90 4.13
N PRO A 197 -0.83 11.62 3.21
CA PRO A 197 -0.85 12.25 1.89
C PRO A 197 -1.05 13.76 1.98
N LEU A 198 -0.27 14.51 1.21
CA LEU A 198 -0.37 15.97 1.15
C LEU A 198 -1.27 16.46 0.02
N CYS A 199 -1.54 15.61 -0.97
CA CYS A 199 -2.45 15.83 -2.10
C CYS A 199 -2.86 14.50 -2.73
N PRO A 200 -3.88 14.46 -3.61
CA PRO A 200 -4.23 13.28 -4.38
C PRO A 200 -3.03 12.80 -5.21
N GLU A 201 -2.99 11.50 -5.49
CA GLU A 201 -2.00 10.97 -6.44
C GLU A 201 -2.29 11.47 -7.87
N LYS A 202 -1.24 11.52 -8.69
CA LYS A 202 -1.40 11.62 -10.14
C LYS A 202 -0.94 10.34 -10.80
N SER A 203 -1.73 9.87 -11.76
CA SER A 203 -1.38 8.72 -12.59
C SER A 203 -0.86 9.17 -13.96
N LEU A 204 0.06 8.38 -14.50
CA LEU A 204 0.54 8.45 -15.88
C LEU A 204 0.40 7.07 -16.50
N GLN A 205 -0.32 7.00 -17.61
CA GLN A 205 -0.43 5.79 -18.43
C GLN A 205 0.75 5.70 -19.41
N PHE A 206 1.31 4.50 -19.59
CA PHE A 206 2.31 4.20 -20.62
C PHE A 206 2.23 2.72 -21.03
N ASP A 207 2.79 2.34 -22.17
CA ASP A 207 2.72 0.94 -22.64
C ASP A 207 4.06 0.20 -22.50
N ILE A 208 3.99 -1.02 -21.98
CA ILE A 208 5.09 -2.01 -22.02
C ILE A 208 4.81 -2.93 -23.21
N ILE A 209 5.66 -2.87 -24.23
CA ILE A 209 5.39 -3.53 -25.50
C ILE A 209 6.45 -4.59 -25.79
N GLU A 210 6.02 -5.71 -26.39
CA GLU A 210 6.88 -6.42 -27.33
C GLU A 210 6.97 -5.57 -28.60
N SER A 211 7.89 -5.86 -29.51
CA SER A 211 8.29 -4.95 -30.61
C SER A 211 7.19 -4.43 -31.57
N THR A 212 5.89 -4.62 -31.34
CA THR A 212 4.78 -3.87 -31.95
C THR A 212 3.53 -3.90 -31.05
N ALA A 213 2.85 -2.76 -30.92
CA ALA A 213 1.83 -2.50 -29.89
C ALA A 213 0.38 -2.49 -30.41
N ASN A 214 -0.59 -2.72 -29.49
CA ASN A 214 -1.96 -2.20 -29.53
C ASN A 214 -2.49 -1.99 -28.09
N PRO A 215 -3.47 -1.08 -27.83
CA PRO A 215 -3.76 -0.55 -26.49
C PRO A 215 -4.95 -1.20 -25.74
N PRO A 216 -4.99 -1.21 -24.39
CA PRO A 216 -6.14 -1.60 -23.53
C PRO A 216 -6.73 -0.47 -22.60
N PRO A 217 -7.78 -0.78 -21.79
CA PRO A 217 -8.84 0.17 -21.32
C PRO A 217 -8.78 0.66 -19.84
N ALA A 218 -9.82 1.42 -19.41
CA ALA A 218 -9.89 2.39 -18.28
C ALA A 218 -10.26 1.87 -16.85
N GLU A 219 -9.99 2.71 -15.82
CA GLU A 219 -10.06 2.48 -14.35
C GLU A 219 -11.45 2.71 -13.65
N PRO A 220 -11.70 2.15 -12.43
CA PRO A 220 -12.96 2.26 -11.67
C PRO A 220 -13.05 3.44 -10.65
N THR A 221 -14.28 3.78 -10.21
CA THR A 221 -14.66 4.86 -9.25
C THR A 221 -14.96 4.37 -7.81
N GLN A 222 -14.69 5.17 -6.76
CA GLN A 222 -14.86 4.83 -5.32
C GLN A 222 -15.56 5.94 -4.47
N ASN A 223 -16.37 5.57 -3.45
CA ASN A 223 -17.27 6.45 -2.67
C ASN A 223 -17.22 6.17 -1.13
N GLY A 224 -16.28 6.73 -0.37
CA GLY A 224 -16.17 6.50 1.09
C GLY A 224 -15.34 5.26 1.49
N THR A 225 -15.15 4.34 0.55
CA THR A 225 -14.45 3.07 0.70
C THR A 225 -13.27 3.01 -0.26
N TYR A 226 -12.12 2.48 0.17
CA TYR A 226 -10.98 2.27 -0.72
C TYR A 226 -10.77 0.79 -1.03
N GLU A 227 -10.43 0.51 -2.28
CA GLU A 227 -10.03 -0.81 -2.75
C GLU A 227 -8.70 -0.66 -3.50
N LEU A 228 -7.68 -1.42 -3.07
CA LEU A 228 -6.40 -1.53 -3.76
C LEU A 228 -6.16 -2.99 -4.08
N ASN A 229 -5.99 -3.27 -5.38
CA ASN A 229 -5.68 -4.59 -5.90
C ASN A 229 -4.25 -4.58 -6.46
N PHE A 230 -3.41 -5.54 -6.03
CA PHE A 230 -2.09 -5.75 -6.61
C PHE A 230 -1.72 -7.24 -6.65
N ARG A 231 -0.82 -7.64 -7.56
CA ARG A 231 -0.28 -9.00 -7.65
C ARG A 231 1.16 -9.07 -7.17
N LEU A 232 1.49 -10.09 -6.39
CA LEU A 232 2.85 -10.33 -5.88
C LEU A 232 3.79 -10.84 -7.00
N PRO A 233 4.98 -10.25 -7.20
CA PRO A 233 5.96 -10.79 -8.13
C PRO A 233 6.53 -12.17 -7.74
N SER A 234 6.81 -13.01 -8.73
CA SER A 234 7.26 -14.42 -8.55
C SER A 234 8.65 -14.60 -7.90
N HIS A 235 9.45 -13.55 -7.81
CA HIS A 235 10.81 -13.58 -7.23
C HIS A 235 10.87 -12.82 -5.90
N MET A 236 9.72 -12.42 -5.36
CA MET A 236 9.66 -11.73 -4.09
C MET A 236 9.85 -12.70 -2.93
N PRO A 237 10.60 -12.33 -1.87
CA PRO A 237 10.90 -13.22 -0.77
C PRO A 237 9.62 -13.73 -0.09
N SER A 238 9.57 -15.02 0.23
CA SER A 238 8.57 -15.57 1.15
C SER A 238 8.68 -14.92 2.53
N GLY A 239 7.58 -14.91 3.28
CA GLY A 239 7.51 -14.40 4.65
C GLY A 239 6.41 -13.38 4.87
N ILE A 240 6.50 -12.66 5.98
CA ILE A 240 5.48 -11.71 6.45
C ILE A 240 5.67 -10.35 5.79
N TYR A 241 4.64 -9.92 5.08
CA TYR A 241 4.49 -8.60 4.47
C TYR A 241 3.65 -7.73 5.39
N GLN A 242 4.00 -6.45 5.50
CA GLN A 242 3.25 -5.48 6.27
C GLN A 242 2.60 -4.47 5.35
N VAL A 243 1.30 -4.28 5.54
CA VAL A 243 0.50 -3.21 4.94
C VAL A 243 0.26 -2.18 6.01
N THR A 244 0.59 -0.92 5.73
CA THR A 244 0.30 0.20 6.64
C THR A 244 -0.46 1.26 5.88
N SER A 245 -1.53 1.78 6.49
CA SER A 245 -2.34 2.86 5.94
C SER A 245 -2.35 4.08 6.88
N ALA A 246 -2.43 5.27 6.30
CA ALA A 246 -2.47 6.54 7.01
C ALA A 246 -3.44 7.54 6.36
N ALA A 247 -4.46 7.99 7.10
CA ALA A 247 -5.48 8.92 6.63
C ALA A 247 -5.22 10.37 7.10
N TRP A 248 -5.69 11.36 6.34
CA TRP A 248 -5.84 12.75 6.80
C TRP A 248 -7.20 13.34 6.42
N TYR A 249 -7.81 14.05 7.37
CA TYR A 249 -9.07 14.78 7.17
C TYR A 249 -9.16 15.99 8.12
N ILE A 250 -9.30 17.20 7.57
CA ILE A 250 -9.51 18.47 8.32
C ILE A 250 -8.55 18.60 9.52
N GLY A 251 -7.26 18.30 9.32
CA GLY A 251 -6.24 18.43 10.37
C GLY A 251 -6.14 17.23 11.32
N TYR A 252 -6.99 16.23 11.20
CA TYR A 252 -6.90 14.95 11.93
C TYR A 252 -6.18 13.89 11.11
N THR A 253 -5.48 12.98 11.78
CA THR A 253 -4.81 11.82 11.18
C THR A 253 -5.25 10.52 11.83
N GLY A 254 -5.10 9.40 11.11
CA GLY A 254 -5.33 8.04 11.64
C GLY A 254 -4.42 7.04 10.93
N PHE A 255 -4.11 5.93 11.58
CA PHE A 255 -3.14 4.94 11.11
C PHE A 255 -3.62 3.53 11.40
N SER A 256 -3.38 2.61 10.47
CA SER A 256 -3.66 1.18 10.66
C SER A 256 -2.54 0.34 10.05
N SER A 257 -2.36 -0.87 10.57
CA SER A 257 -1.39 -1.81 10.01
C SER A 257 -1.90 -3.23 10.13
N LYS A 258 -1.65 -4.02 9.09
CA LYS A 258 -1.92 -5.45 9.06
C LYS A 258 -0.77 -6.17 8.38
N THR A 259 -0.61 -7.45 8.69
CA THR A 259 0.36 -8.30 8.02
C THR A 259 -0.34 -9.40 7.22
N PHE A 260 0.27 -9.83 6.12
CA PHE A 260 -0.08 -11.06 5.42
C PHE A 260 1.19 -11.86 5.13
N GLU A 261 1.07 -13.19 5.06
CA GLU A 261 2.21 -14.04 4.73
C GLU A 261 2.18 -14.45 3.26
N THR A 262 3.36 -14.57 2.66
CA THR A 262 3.53 -15.11 1.31
C THR A 262 4.44 -16.30 1.34
N ILE A 263 4.07 -17.31 0.56
CA ILE A 263 4.89 -18.48 0.28
C ILE A 263 5.26 -18.47 -1.20
N LYS A 264 6.40 -19.07 -1.52
CA LYS A 264 6.90 -19.16 -2.88
C LYS A 264 5.98 -20.08 -3.67
N LEU A 265 5.54 -19.64 -4.84
CA LEU A 265 4.66 -20.47 -5.67
C LEU A 265 5.45 -21.70 -6.13
N GLY A 266 4.92 -22.90 -5.90
CA GLY A 266 5.61 -24.16 -6.20
C GLY A 266 6.46 -24.73 -5.07
N ASP A 267 6.67 -24.01 -3.97
CA ASP A 267 7.34 -24.51 -2.75
C ASP A 267 6.27 -25.13 -1.82
N ILE A 268 5.94 -26.38 -2.12
CA ILE A 268 4.82 -27.14 -1.56
C ILE A 268 5.18 -27.72 -0.19
N ASN A 269 6.47 -28.02 0.01
CA ASN A 269 7.00 -28.54 1.27
C ASN A 269 7.47 -27.42 2.25
N GLU A 270 7.50 -26.16 1.79
CA GLU A 270 7.88 -24.95 2.53
C GLU A 270 9.34 -24.92 3.01
N ASP A 271 10.24 -25.53 2.24
CA ASP A 271 11.67 -25.52 2.54
C ASP A 271 12.42 -24.30 1.94
N GLY A 272 11.71 -23.47 1.17
CA GLY A 272 12.21 -22.23 0.56
C GLY A 272 12.76 -22.41 -0.86
N VAL A 273 12.84 -23.64 -1.37
CA VAL A 273 13.30 -23.99 -2.72
C VAL A 273 12.13 -24.62 -3.48
N VAL A 274 12.13 -24.54 -4.81
CA VAL A 274 11.17 -25.29 -5.64
C VAL A 274 11.96 -26.40 -6.32
N ASP A 275 11.92 -27.61 -5.77
CA ASP A 275 12.70 -28.75 -6.26
C ASP A 275 11.87 -30.05 -6.33
N ILE A 276 12.57 -31.19 -6.43
CA ILE A 276 11.94 -32.51 -6.54
C ILE A 276 11.12 -32.89 -5.30
N TYR A 277 11.42 -32.32 -4.13
CA TYR A 277 10.66 -32.57 -2.91
C TYR A 277 9.29 -31.89 -2.96
N ASP A 278 9.13 -30.78 -3.68
CA ASP A 278 7.83 -30.16 -3.92
C ASP A 278 6.97 -30.96 -4.88
N VAL A 279 7.58 -31.47 -5.95
CA VAL A 279 6.92 -32.42 -6.86
C VAL A 279 6.47 -33.66 -6.09
N THR A 280 7.32 -34.15 -5.17
CA THR A 280 6.98 -35.28 -4.29
C THR A 280 5.82 -34.92 -3.37
N ALA A 281 5.78 -33.71 -2.82
CA ALA A 281 4.70 -33.25 -1.96
C ALA A 281 3.36 -33.16 -2.71
N VAL A 282 3.33 -32.70 -3.95
CA VAL A 282 2.13 -32.78 -4.81
C VAL A 282 1.72 -34.23 -5.06
N CYS A 283 2.69 -35.12 -5.34
CA CYS A 283 2.41 -36.54 -5.58
C CYS A 283 1.75 -37.25 -4.38
N ILE A 284 2.01 -36.80 -3.14
CA ILE A 284 1.40 -37.36 -1.93
C ILE A 284 -0.12 -37.10 -1.91
N ALA A 285 -0.56 -35.94 -2.41
CA ALA A 285 -1.96 -35.55 -2.46
C ALA A 285 -2.62 -35.79 -3.84
N TYR A 286 -1.90 -36.39 -4.78
CA TYR A 286 -2.35 -36.58 -6.15
C TYR A 286 -3.66 -37.38 -6.24
N GLY A 287 -4.59 -36.86 -7.05
CA GLY A 287 -5.92 -37.42 -7.26
C GLY A 287 -6.93 -37.10 -6.15
N SER A 288 -6.56 -36.34 -5.12
CA SER A 288 -7.50 -35.83 -4.13
C SER A 288 -8.21 -34.57 -4.61
N LYS A 289 -9.40 -34.32 -4.07
CA LYS A 289 -10.22 -33.12 -4.31
C LYS A 289 -10.62 -32.47 -2.99
N GLU A 290 -11.12 -31.25 -3.06
CA GLU A 290 -11.54 -30.51 -1.87
C GLU A 290 -12.52 -31.33 -1.00
N GLY A 291 -12.17 -31.52 0.28
CA GLY A 291 -12.91 -32.30 1.25
C GLY A 291 -12.42 -33.75 1.45
N ASP A 292 -11.51 -34.26 0.62
CA ASP A 292 -10.89 -35.57 0.83
C ASP A 292 -9.90 -35.54 2.01
N SER A 293 -9.70 -36.68 2.67
CA SER A 293 -8.82 -36.76 3.85
C SER A 293 -7.34 -36.49 3.58
N ASN A 294 -6.91 -36.70 2.33
CA ASN A 294 -5.56 -36.42 1.86
C ASN A 294 -5.49 -35.14 1.00
N TRP A 295 -6.54 -34.33 1.00
CA TRP A 295 -6.55 -33.01 0.35
C TRP A 295 -5.49 -32.11 0.97
N TYR A 296 -4.61 -31.57 0.12
CA TYR A 296 -3.61 -30.59 0.53
C TYR A 296 -3.71 -29.35 -0.35
N SER A 297 -4.39 -28.32 0.15
CA SER A 297 -4.75 -27.14 -0.64
C SER A 297 -3.56 -26.42 -1.29
N LYS A 298 -2.34 -26.56 -0.77
CA LYS A 298 -1.14 -25.95 -1.39
C LYS A 298 -0.71 -26.67 -2.66
N ALA A 299 -1.08 -27.93 -2.82
CA ALA A 299 -0.79 -28.73 -4.00
C ALA A 299 -1.80 -28.54 -5.15
N ASP A 300 -2.88 -27.76 -4.96
CA ASP A 300 -3.79 -27.31 -6.03
C ASP A 300 -3.33 -25.93 -6.53
N LEU A 301 -2.27 -25.91 -7.34
CA LEU A 301 -1.65 -24.70 -7.87
C LEU A 301 -2.52 -24.04 -8.95
N VAL A 302 -3.24 -24.83 -9.75
CA VAL A 302 -4.11 -24.30 -10.81
C VAL A 302 -5.48 -23.85 -10.29
N LYS A 303 -5.81 -24.18 -9.04
CA LYS A 303 -7.02 -23.78 -8.30
C LYS A 303 -8.31 -24.27 -8.96
N ASP A 304 -8.31 -25.51 -9.45
CA ASP A 304 -9.49 -26.13 -10.05
C ASP A 304 -10.22 -27.09 -9.09
N GLY A 305 -9.72 -27.24 -7.86
CA GLY A 305 -10.30 -28.08 -6.82
C GLY A 305 -9.92 -29.55 -6.92
N VAL A 306 -8.99 -29.92 -7.79
CA VAL A 306 -8.47 -31.29 -7.97
C VAL A 306 -6.95 -31.23 -8.07
N ILE A 307 -6.26 -32.06 -7.29
CA ILE A 307 -4.80 -32.15 -7.40
C ILE A 307 -4.46 -33.17 -8.49
N ASP A 308 -3.99 -32.71 -9.63
CA ASP A 308 -3.70 -33.56 -10.78
C ASP A 308 -2.40 -33.22 -11.52
N VAL A 309 -2.31 -33.66 -12.78
CA VAL A 309 -1.12 -33.47 -13.62
C VAL A 309 -0.86 -31.99 -13.95
N TYR A 310 -1.89 -31.14 -13.94
CA TYR A 310 -1.74 -29.71 -14.17
C TYR A 310 -1.02 -29.03 -13.00
N ASP A 311 -1.28 -29.45 -11.76
CA ASP A 311 -0.55 -28.97 -10.59
C ASP A 311 0.91 -29.42 -10.57
N LEU A 312 1.15 -30.69 -10.90
CA LEU A 312 2.52 -31.20 -11.06
C LEU A 312 3.28 -30.42 -12.14
N THR A 313 2.60 -30.12 -13.25
CA THR A 313 3.18 -29.33 -14.35
C THR A 313 3.49 -27.91 -13.89
N ALA A 314 2.61 -27.29 -13.09
CA ALA A 314 2.82 -25.96 -12.54
C ALA A 314 4.06 -25.92 -11.62
N VAL A 315 4.26 -26.90 -10.74
CA VAL A 315 5.50 -27.00 -9.93
C VAL A 315 6.73 -27.15 -10.82
N CYS A 316 6.67 -28.02 -11.84
CA CYS A 316 7.80 -28.22 -12.77
C CYS A 316 8.18 -26.95 -13.56
N LEU A 317 7.22 -26.08 -13.86
CA LEU A 317 7.49 -24.80 -14.53
C LEU A 317 8.19 -23.79 -13.63
N LEU A 318 8.11 -23.98 -12.31
CA LEU A 318 8.69 -23.13 -11.29
C LEU A 318 9.97 -23.73 -10.68
N TYR A 319 10.41 -24.88 -11.22
CA TYR A 319 11.54 -25.66 -10.72
C TYR A 319 12.85 -24.86 -10.77
N GLU A 320 13.53 -24.81 -9.63
CA GLU A 320 14.85 -24.23 -9.46
C GLU A 320 15.88 -25.36 -9.32
N GLY A 321 16.76 -25.49 -10.31
CA GLY A 321 17.75 -26.57 -10.41
C GLY A 321 18.91 -26.47 -9.43
#